data_AF-A0A7E5W168-F1
#
_entry.id   AF-A0A7E5W168-F1
#
_cell.length_a   1.000
_cell.length_b   1.000
_cell.length_c   1.000
_cell.angle_alpha   90.00
_cell.angle_beta   90.00
_cell.angle_gamma   90.00
#
_symmetry.space_group_name_H-M   'P 1'
#
loop_
_entity.id
_entity.type
_entity.pdbx_description
1 polymer ?
#
loop_
_entity_poly.entity_id
_entity_poly.type
_entity_poly.pdbx_seq_one_letter_code
_entity_poly.pdbx_strand_id
1 'polypeptide(L)'
;MGLMKWIVVLPIHLVHVFAANPCCPEGQALLVKRDGCWNPKTNVTSPATLTCKVAIKFVKNFYINEAQQLKLSLGGETDETIEPDAYCAGNLTTIRDVTLNKTKPAVIVCADENEEIIDDRIMGYTMIVSVVFLAATAVIYGFLPELRDVQGKSIINFCTSLAIGLGILVIMKLMEYSDMDLCAARGFLGYFFTIAAFFWSNAISIQVLLNTRRPATLDYSWHEFKWYALYAWGAPAVLTICMAIVNFHPGSHAKPGIGLNHCWFFNKKQQWYYMYSVLSILLAANICIFIYTSLLIWRLSFSSSHIKAVKYKFVMTVRLIVLMGLPWVFEMIGSLAGEHIIW
;
A
#
# COMPACT_ATOMS: atom_id res chain seq x y z
N MET A 1 -45.84 60.66 -10.33
CA MET A 1 -45.87 60.35 -8.88
C MET A 1 -46.46 58.95 -8.76
N GLY A 2 -45.73 57.85 -8.90
CA GLY A 2 -44.38 57.56 -8.43
C GLY A 2 -44.51 56.53 -7.31
N LEU A 3 -44.70 55.25 -7.65
CA LEU A 3 -44.67 54.15 -6.68
C LEU A 3 -43.94 52.96 -7.32
N MET A 4 -42.81 52.68 -6.69
CA MET A 4 -41.65 51.94 -7.16
C MET A 4 -41.80 50.46 -6.79
N LYS A 5 -41.78 49.57 -7.77
CA LYS A 5 -41.62 48.12 -7.59
C LYS A 5 -40.12 47.82 -7.51
N TRP A 6 -39.64 47.32 -6.38
CA TRP A 6 -38.31 46.74 -6.25
C TRP A 6 -38.35 45.30 -6.74
N ILE A 7 -37.76 45.04 -7.89
CA ILE A 7 -37.35 43.70 -8.34
C ILE A 7 -35.84 43.62 -8.10
N VAL A 8 -35.45 42.76 -7.17
CA VAL A 8 -34.04 42.41 -6.91
C VAL A 8 -33.55 41.56 -8.09
N VAL A 9 -32.77 42.17 -8.98
CA VAL A 9 -31.99 41.46 -10.00
C VAL A 9 -30.61 41.17 -9.39
N LEU A 10 -30.38 39.91 -9.05
CA LEU A 10 -29.05 39.38 -8.71
C LEU A 10 -28.16 39.46 -9.96
N PRO A 11 -27.00 40.15 -9.92
CA PRO A 11 -26.09 40.19 -11.05
C PRO A 11 -25.35 38.85 -11.15
N ILE A 12 -25.42 38.28 -12.34
CA ILE A 12 -24.58 37.18 -12.81
C ILE A 12 -23.13 37.68 -12.78
N HIS A 13 -22.35 37.22 -11.81
CA HIS A 13 -20.91 37.43 -11.79
C HIS A 13 -20.26 36.57 -12.88
N LEU A 14 -20.07 37.17 -14.05
CA LEU A 14 -18.99 36.83 -14.98
C LEU A 14 -17.66 37.04 -14.25
N VAL A 15 -17.10 35.97 -13.68
CA VAL A 15 -15.72 35.96 -13.21
C VAL A 15 -14.83 35.56 -14.39
N HIS A 16 -14.34 36.56 -15.12
CA HIS A 16 -13.12 36.41 -15.91
C HIS A 16 -11.93 36.58 -14.97
N VAL A 17 -11.26 35.48 -14.61
CA VAL A 17 -9.89 35.49 -14.10
C VAL A 17 -9.16 34.27 -14.66
N PHE A 18 -8.48 34.43 -15.79
CA PHE A 18 -7.43 33.51 -16.24
C PHE A 18 -6.11 34.26 -16.14
N ALA A 19 -5.38 34.05 -15.05
CA ALA A 19 -3.97 34.34 -14.96
C ALA A 19 -3.33 33.20 -14.17
N ALA A 20 -3.24 32.04 -14.79
CA ALA A 20 -2.35 30.95 -14.40
C ALA A 20 -1.36 30.78 -15.55
N ASN A 21 -0.11 30.40 -15.27
CA ASN A 21 0.90 30.21 -16.30
C ASN A 21 0.41 29.17 -17.33
N PRO A 22 0.20 29.55 -18.61
CA PRO A 22 -0.36 28.63 -19.59
C PRO A 22 0.68 27.57 -19.98
N CYS A 23 0.28 26.29 -19.93
CA CYS A 23 1.15 25.18 -20.34
C CYS A 23 1.50 25.21 -21.84
N CYS A 24 0.64 25.82 -22.66
CA CYS A 24 0.78 25.83 -24.11
C CYS A 24 0.65 27.24 -24.68
N PRO A 25 1.38 27.55 -25.77
CA PRO A 25 1.16 28.75 -26.57
C PRO A 25 -0.28 28.86 -27.10
N GLU A 26 -0.71 30.08 -27.42
CA GLU A 26 -2.04 30.34 -27.97
C GLU A 26 -2.31 29.49 -29.24
N GLY A 27 -3.50 28.88 -29.29
CA GLY A 27 -3.92 28.01 -30.40
C GLY A 27 -3.42 26.57 -30.33
N GLN A 28 -2.76 26.18 -29.24
CA GLN A 28 -2.36 24.79 -28.96
C GLN A 28 -3.08 24.24 -27.72
N ALA A 29 -3.20 22.91 -27.64
CA ALA A 29 -3.82 22.22 -26.51
C ALA A 29 -2.98 21.01 -26.06
N LEU A 30 -3.11 20.63 -24.78
CA LEU A 30 -2.40 19.49 -24.21
C LEU A 30 -2.98 18.18 -24.72
N LEU A 31 -2.13 17.21 -25.09
CA LEU A 31 -2.60 15.88 -25.48
C LEU A 31 -2.82 14.96 -24.27
N VAL A 32 -3.90 14.18 -24.31
CA VAL A 32 -4.19 13.17 -23.29
C VAL A 32 -3.12 12.07 -23.25
N LYS A 33 -2.63 11.62 -24.41
CA LYS A 33 -1.71 10.47 -24.52
C LYS A 33 -0.23 10.85 -24.68
N ARG A 34 0.10 12.13 -24.81
CA ARG A 34 1.48 12.62 -25.01
C ARG A 34 1.74 13.83 -24.13
N ASP A 35 2.97 13.95 -23.64
CA ASP A 35 3.42 15.10 -22.87
C ASP A 35 3.89 16.18 -23.84
N GLY A 36 2.95 17.03 -24.24
CA GLY A 36 3.22 18.08 -25.19
C GLY A 36 1.95 18.80 -25.64
N CYS A 37 2.18 20.00 -26.16
CA CYS A 37 1.19 20.84 -26.79
C CYS A 37 1.04 20.45 -28.25
N TRP A 38 -0.19 20.40 -28.75
CA TRP A 38 -0.50 20.06 -30.13
C TRP A 38 -1.29 21.18 -30.79
N ASN A 39 -0.84 21.54 -31.99
CA ASN A 39 -1.56 22.48 -32.85
C ASN A 39 -2.41 21.71 -33.87
N PRO A 40 -3.75 21.83 -33.84
CA PRO A 40 -4.62 21.12 -34.77
C PRO A 40 -4.55 21.65 -36.21
N LYS A 41 -4.09 22.90 -36.43
CA LYS A 41 -4.02 23.52 -37.77
C LYS A 41 -2.77 23.10 -38.54
N THR A 42 -1.63 22.98 -37.85
CA THR A 42 -0.34 22.62 -38.46
C THR A 42 0.04 21.16 -38.22
N ASN A 43 -0.71 20.46 -37.37
CA ASN A 43 -0.42 19.10 -36.92
C ASN A 43 1.00 18.92 -36.33
N VAL A 44 1.53 19.99 -35.72
CA VAL A 44 2.84 20.01 -35.07
C VAL A 44 2.67 19.88 -33.56
N THR A 45 3.56 19.13 -32.92
CA THR A 45 3.66 19.03 -31.46
C THR A 45 4.87 19.80 -30.95
N SER A 46 4.70 20.59 -29.89
CA SER A 46 5.76 21.30 -29.18
C SER A 46 5.77 20.92 -27.69
N PRO A 47 6.92 21.01 -27.01
CA PRO A 47 6.98 20.82 -25.56
C PRO A 47 6.13 21.87 -24.84
N ALA A 48 5.64 21.51 -23.65
CA ALA A 48 4.95 22.45 -22.77
C ALA A 48 5.94 23.49 -22.22
N THR A 49 5.44 24.67 -21.84
CA THR A 49 6.25 25.77 -21.28
C THR A 49 6.99 25.35 -20.00
N LEU A 50 6.41 24.42 -19.24
CA LEU A 50 7.00 23.85 -18.04
C LEU A 50 7.82 22.60 -18.41
N THR A 51 9.14 22.70 -18.37
CA THR A 51 10.05 21.56 -18.54
C THR A 51 10.34 20.90 -17.19
N CYS A 52 9.51 19.92 -16.82
CA CYS A 52 9.78 19.02 -15.69
C CYS A 52 10.49 17.75 -16.19
N LYS A 53 11.27 17.08 -15.33
CA LYS A 53 11.72 15.70 -15.61
C LYS A 53 10.56 14.69 -15.51
N VAL A 54 9.65 14.90 -14.54
CA VAL A 54 8.41 14.13 -14.36
C VAL A 54 7.22 15.09 -14.21
N ALA A 55 6.18 14.89 -15.01
CA ALA A 55 5.01 15.78 -15.06
C ALA A 55 3.73 14.99 -14.71
N ILE A 56 2.99 15.44 -13.69
CA ILE A 56 1.71 14.83 -13.30
C ILE A 56 0.56 15.71 -13.80
N LYS A 57 -0.41 15.09 -14.50
CA LYS A 57 -1.60 15.75 -15.07
C LYS A 57 -2.84 15.54 -14.19
N PHE A 58 -3.38 16.63 -13.65
CA PHE A 58 -4.66 16.63 -12.94
C PHE A 58 -5.78 17.13 -13.85
N VAL A 59 -6.89 16.39 -13.94
CA VAL A 59 -8.03 16.71 -14.83
C VAL A 59 -9.30 17.06 -14.03
N LYS A 60 -9.31 16.80 -12.72
CA LYS A 60 -10.42 17.05 -11.80
C LYS A 60 -9.88 17.37 -10.41
N ASN A 61 -10.74 17.90 -9.55
CA ASN A 61 -10.48 18.15 -8.14
C ASN A 61 -9.33 19.13 -7.86
N PHE A 62 -9.20 20.15 -8.69
CA PHE A 62 -8.30 21.28 -8.44
C PHE A 62 -9.07 22.60 -8.53
N TYR A 63 -8.64 23.59 -7.78
CA TYR A 63 -9.08 24.97 -7.94
C TYR A 63 -7.90 25.92 -7.75
N ILE A 64 -7.90 27.04 -8.46
CA ILE A 64 -6.85 28.06 -8.37
C ILE A 64 -7.41 29.23 -7.58
N ASN A 65 -6.71 29.63 -6.52
CA ASN A 65 -7.15 30.72 -5.65
C ASN A 65 -6.79 32.09 -6.24
N GLU A 66 -7.32 33.18 -5.67
CA GLU A 66 -7.06 34.56 -6.10
C GLU A 66 -5.56 34.94 -6.06
N ALA A 67 -4.78 34.28 -5.19
CA ALA A 67 -3.33 34.40 -5.10
C ALA A 67 -2.55 33.58 -6.14
N GLN A 68 -3.20 33.05 -7.18
CA GLN A 68 -2.63 32.14 -8.20
C GLN A 68 -2.03 30.84 -7.63
N GLN A 69 -2.42 30.44 -6.44
CA GLN A 69 -2.00 29.16 -5.85
C GLN A 69 -2.95 28.06 -6.30
N LEU A 70 -2.38 26.92 -6.71
CA LEU A 70 -3.15 25.73 -7.06
C LEU A 70 -3.47 24.96 -5.78
N LYS A 71 -4.75 24.70 -5.55
CA LYS A 71 -5.21 23.84 -4.45
C LYS A 71 -5.77 22.54 -5.02
N LEU A 72 -5.22 21.44 -4.53
CA LEU A 72 -5.66 20.09 -4.89
C LEU A 72 -6.64 19.58 -3.82
N SER A 73 -7.89 19.39 -4.20
CA SER A 73 -8.92 18.84 -3.32
C SER A 73 -8.80 17.31 -3.31
N LEU A 74 -7.93 16.80 -2.45
CA LEU A 74 -7.57 15.38 -2.36
C LEU A 74 -8.46 14.59 -1.39
N GLY A 75 -9.71 15.02 -1.19
CA GLY A 75 -10.71 14.28 -0.40
C GLY A 75 -10.42 14.18 1.11
N GLY A 76 -9.57 15.05 1.65
CA GLY A 76 -9.27 15.21 3.07
C GLY A 76 -9.16 16.68 3.48
N GLU A 77 -9.14 16.94 4.79
CA GLU A 77 -9.21 18.27 5.42
C GLU A 77 -8.00 19.20 5.18
N THR A 78 -7.00 18.74 4.42
CA THR A 78 -5.81 19.52 4.06
C THR A 78 -5.73 19.66 2.55
N ASP A 79 -6.16 20.82 2.03
CA ASP A 79 -5.86 21.22 0.66
C ASP A 79 -4.34 21.46 0.54
N GLU A 80 -3.63 20.64 -0.24
CA GLU A 80 -2.25 20.95 -0.59
C GLU A 80 -2.23 22.17 -1.51
N THR A 81 -1.42 23.16 -1.14
CA THR A 81 -1.30 24.44 -1.84
C THR A 81 0.04 24.48 -2.54
N ILE A 82 0.02 24.60 -3.87
CA ILE A 82 1.20 24.63 -4.73
C ILE A 82 1.44 26.05 -5.21
N GLU A 83 2.70 26.49 -5.19
CA GLU A 83 3.12 27.83 -5.58
C GLU A 83 3.01 28.07 -7.11
N PRO A 84 2.83 29.33 -7.56
CA PRO A 84 2.52 29.67 -8.96
C PRO A 84 3.57 29.26 -10.02
N ASP A 85 4.80 28.99 -9.60
CA ASP A 85 5.94 28.60 -10.44
C ASP A 85 6.08 27.08 -10.60
N ALA A 86 5.46 26.29 -9.73
CA ALA A 86 5.54 24.83 -9.71
C ALA A 86 4.46 24.12 -10.56
N TYR A 87 3.53 24.87 -11.18
CA TYR A 87 2.48 24.29 -12.03
C TYR A 87 2.21 25.13 -13.29
N CYS A 88 1.60 24.49 -14.30
CA CYS A 88 1.02 25.20 -15.43
C CYS A 88 -0.41 24.70 -15.69
N ALA A 89 -1.28 25.56 -16.22
CA ALA A 89 -2.66 25.23 -16.53
C ALA A 89 -2.92 25.21 -18.05
N GLY A 90 -3.79 24.33 -18.51
CA GLY A 90 -4.14 24.22 -19.92
C GLY A 90 -5.36 23.36 -20.19
N ASN A 91 -5.72 23.25 -21.46
CA ASN A 91 -6.86 22.45 -21.90
C ASN A 91 -6.38 21.13 -22.53
N LEU A 92 -6.86 20.00 -22.00
CA LEU A 92 -6.63 18.66 -22.54
C LEU A 92 -7.55 18.37 -23.72
N THR A 93 -6.98 17.83 -24.79
CA THR A 93 -7.67 17.38 -26.00
C THR A 93 -7.11 16.04 -26.50
N THR A 94 -7.82 15.42 -27.44
CA THR A 94 -7.36 14.24 -28.18
C THR A 94 -7.00 14.67 -29.61
N ILE A 95 -6.02 14.00 -30.24
CA ILE A 95 -5.62 14.25 -31.65
C ILE A 95 -6.81 14.21 -32.64
N ARG A 96 -7.91 13.54 -32.27
CA ARG A 96 -9.13 13.45 -33.09
C ARG A 96 -10.02 14.69 -33.03
N ASP A 97 -9.82 15.58 -32.06
CA ASP A 97 -10.60 16.81 -31.89
C ASP A 97 -9.88 18.02 -32.50
N VAL A 98 -9.91 18.08 -33.83
CA VAL A 98 -9.32 19.15 -34.65
C VAL A 98 -9.96 20.52 -34.36
N THR A 99 -11.20 20.52 -33.89
CA THR A 99 -11.97 21.74 -33.59
C THR A 99 -11.77 22.29 -32.18
N LEU A 100 -11.08 21.57 -31.30
CA LEU A 100 -10.87 21.91 -29.87
C LEU A 100 -12.16 22.15 -29.06
N ASN A 101 -13.29 21.64 -29.54
CA ASN A 101 -14.60 21.84 -28.92
C ASN A 101 -14.84 20.90 -27.72
N LYS A 102 -14.07 19.82 -27.59
CA LYS A 102 -14.19 18.81 -26.52
C LYS A 102 -12.98 18.86 -25.59
N THR A 103 -12.56 20.07 -25.22
CA THR A 103 -11.46 20.29 -24.30
C THR A 103 -11.89 20.15 -22.84
N LYS A 104 -10.97 19.70 -21.99
CA LYS A 104 -11.17 19.64 -20.53
C LYS A 104 -10.08 20.43 -19.81
N PRO A 105 -10.40 21.20 -18.77
CA PRO A 105 -9.36 21.92 -18.02
C PRO A 105 -8.45 20.92 -17.31
N ALA A 106 -7.15 21.21 -17.32
CA ALA A 106 -6.12 20.37 -16.76
C ALA A 106 -4.97 21.20 -16.20
N VAL A 107 -4.30 20.67 -15.19
CA VAL A 107 -3.11 21.28 -14.59
C VAL A 107 -1.97 20.27 -14.62
N ILE A 108 -0.78 20.74 -14.96
CA ILE A 108 0.46 19.97 -14.88
C ILE A 108 1.24 20.49 -13.70
N VAL A 109 1.66 19.58 -12.82
CA VAL A 109 2.53 19.86 -11.67
C VAL A 109 3.85 19.16 -11.91
N CYS A 110 4.97 19.85 -11.67
CA CYS A 110 6.27 19.18 -11.61
C CYS A 110 6.32 18.34 -10.33
N ALA A 111 6.49 17.03 -10.48
CA ALA A 111 6.88 16.20 -9.36
C ALA A 111 8.41 16.26 -9.25
N ASP A 112 8.92 16.53 -8.05
CA ASP A 112 10.35 16.34 -7.80
C ASP A 112 10.69 14.88 -8.11
N GLU A 113 11.77 14.72 -8.87
CA GLU A 113 12.37 13.42 -9.11
C GLU A 113 12.98 13.00 -7.78
N ASN A 114 12.18 12.35 -6.94
CA ASN A 114 12.74 11.51 -5.91
C ASN A 114 13.59 10.50 -6.67
N GLU A 115 14.92 10.67 -6.64
CA GLU A 115 15.83 9.60 -6.96
C GLU A 115 15.48 8.47 -5.98
N GLU A 116 14.61 7.54 -6.40
CA GLU A 116 14.41 6.32 -5.65
C GLU A 116 15.79 5.68 -5.51
N ILE A 117 16.34 5.72 -4.30
CA ILE A 117 17.69 5.24 -3.95
C ILE A 117 17.86 3.76 -4.38
N ILE A 118 16.75 3.04 -4.55
CA ILE A 118 16.66 1.70 -5.08
C ILE A 118 15.52 1.64 -6.10
N ASP A 119 15.84 1.41 -7.38
CA ASP A 119 14.87 1.18 -8.45
C ASP A 119 13.85 0.10 -8.03
N ASP A 120 12.56 0.39 -8.21
CA ASP A 120 11.43 -0.50 -7.95
C ASP A 120 11.63 -1.92 -8.53
N ARG A 121 12.40 -2.03 -9.62
CA ARG A 121 12.80 -3.31 -10.21
C ARG A 121 13.77 -4.10 -9.34
N ILE A 122 14.74 -3.46 -8.69
CA ILE A 122 15.69 -4.11 -7.76
C ILE A 122 14.93 -4.67 -6.56
N MET A 123 13.97 -3.91 -6.02
CA MET A 123 13.06 -4.42 -4.99
C MET A 123 12.23 -5.61 -5.50
N GLY A 124 11.71 -5.53 -6.73
CA GLY A 124 11.02 -6.64 -7.38
C GLY A 124 11.88 -7.91 -7.47
N TYR A 125 13.13 -7.80 -7.94
CA TYR A 125 14.04 -8.94 -8.07
C TYR A 125 14.42 -9.57 -6.72
N THR A 126 14.67 -8.76 -5.69
CA THR A 126 14.99 -9.26 -4.34
C THR A 126 13.78 -9.96 -3.69
N MET A 127 12.57 -9.46 -3.92
CA MET A 127 11.34 -10.14 -3.52
C MET A 127 11.15 -11.48 -4.24
N ILE A 128 11.46 -11.59 -5.54
CA ILE A 128 11.41 -12.86 -6.28
C ILE A 128 12.34 -13.90 -5.64
N VAL A 129 13.57 -13.51 -5.35
CA VAL A 129 14.54 -14.40 -4.68
C VAL A 129 13.97 -14.90 -3.34
N SER A 130 13.37 -14.00 -2.56
CA SER A 130 12.72 -14.34 -1.28
C SER A 130 11.55 -15.33 -1.47
N VAL A 131 10.70 -15.13 -2.48
CA VAL A 131 9.59 -16.04 -2.81
C VAL A 131 10.09 -17.44 -3.12
N VAL A 132 11.18 -17.57 -3.90
CA VAL A 132 11.77 -18.88 -4.24
C VAL A 132 12.25 -19.60 -2.99
N PHE A 133 12.96 -18.94 -2.09
CA PHE A 133 13.45 -19.55 -0.84
C PHE A 133 12.32 -19.90 0.13
N LEU A 134 11.27 -19.07 0.22
CA LEU A 134 10.09 -19.37 1.05
C LEU A 134 9.32 -20.58 0.51
N ALA A 135 9.15 -20.66 -0.82
CA ALA A 135 8.53 -21.81 -1.46
C ALA A 135 9.35 -23.09 -1.25
N ALA A 136 10.67 -23.02 -1.44
CA ALA A 136 11.57 -24.14 -1.16
C ALA A 136 11.47 -24.61 0.31
N THR A 137 11.39 -23.67 1.25
CA THR A 137 11.20 -23.98 2.68
C THR A 137 9.88 -24.71 2.93
N ALA A 138 8.78 -24.22 2.37
CA ALA A 138 7.47 -24.87 2.50
C ALA A 138 7.48 -26.29 1.91
N VAL A 139 8.16 -26.48 0.78
CA VAL A 139 8.31 -27.78 0.12
C VAL A 139 9.12 -28.76 0.95
N ILE A 140 10.27 -28.33 1.50
CA ILE A 140 11.13 -29.17 2.36
C ILE A 140 10.36 -29.64 3.61
N TYR A 141 9.68 -28.71 4.29
CA TYR A 141 8.87 -29.05 5.46
C TYR A 141 7.69 -29.97 5.12
N GLY A 142 7.15 -29.89 3.90
CA GLY A 142 6.09 -30.77 3.41
C GLY A 142 6.56 -32.19 3.08
N PHE A 143 7.78 -32.34 2.58
CA PHE A 143 8.35 -33.65 2.21
C PHE A 143 8.98 -34.39 3.38
N LEU A 144 9.64 -33.71 4.32
CA LEU A 144 10.27 -34.37 5.46
C LEU A 144 9.23 -34.73 6.53
N PRO A 145 8.90 -36.02 6.74
CA PRO A 145 7.89 -36.43 7.71
C PRO A 145 8.27 -36.06 9.14
N GLU A 146 9.57 -35.99 9.44
CA GLU A 146 10.14 -35.60 10.72
C GLU A 146 9.83 -34.13 11.10
N LEU A 147 9.59 -33.27 10.10
CA LEU A 147 9.27 -31.85 10.27
C LEU A 147 7.77 -31.56 10.22
N ARG A 148 6.89 -32.57 10.06
CA ARG A 148 5.43 -32.39 9.89
C ARG A 148 4.63 -32.37 11.19
N ASP A 149 5.27 -31.96 12.28
CA ASP A 149 4.55 -31.66 13.52
C ASP A 149 3.59 -30.45 13.34
N VAL A 150 2.71 -30.19 14.30
CA VAL A 150 1.76 -29.03 14.27
C VAL A 150 2.50 -27.71 14.04
N GLN A 151 3.70 -27.58 14.62
CA GLN A 151 4.54 -26.40 14.42
C GLN A 151 5.01 -26.31 12.96
N GLY A 152 5.50 -27.41 12.38
CA GLY A 152 5.89 -27.49 10.98
C GLY A 152 4.75 -27.22 10.02
N LYS A 153 3.54 -27.74 10.29
CA LYS A 153 2.34 -27.38 9.51
C LYS A 153 2.05 -25.87 9.55
N SER A 154 2.25 -25.25 10.71
CA SER A 154 2.09 -23.80 10.87
C SER A 154 3.18 -23.01 10.13
N ILE A 155 4.43 -23.49 10.14
CA ILE A 155 5.56 -22.94 9.38
C ILE A 155 5.30 -23.03 7.87
N ILE A 156 4.76 -24.14 7.37
CA ILE A 156 4.38 -24.28 5.96
C ILE A 156 3.36 -23.21 5.56
N ASN A 157 2.32 -23.01 6.36
CA ASN A 157 1.29 -21.99 6.08
C ASN A 157 1.85 -20.57 6.19
N PHE A 158 2.73 -20.31 7.16
CA PHE A 158 3.48 -19.05 7.27
C PHE A 158 4.29 -18.77 5.99
N CYS A 159 5.14 -19.71 5.57
CA CYS A 159 5.97 -19.53 4.38
C CYS A 159 5.13 -19.41 3.10
N THR A 160 4.06 -20.20 2.98
CA THR A 160 3.17 -20.17 1.81
C THR A 160 2.41 -18.85 1.73
N SER A 161 1.82 -18.38 2.82
CA SER A 161 1.11 -17.10 2.84
C SER A 161 2.03 -15.93 2.52
N LEU A 162 3.23 -15.90 3.10
CA LEU A 162 4.20 -14.86 2.81
C LEU A 162 4.71 -14.92 1.36
N ALA A 163 4.98 -16.11 0.82
CA ALA A 163 5.41 -16.28 -0.56
C ALA A 163 4.35 -15.78 -1.55
N ILE A 164 3.08 -16.09 -1.30
CA ILE A 164 1.98 -15.60 -2.15
C ILE A 164 1.84 -14.07 -2.00
N GLY A 165 1.90 -13.54 -0.78
CA GLY A 165 1.83 -12.09 -0.53
C GLY A 165 2.94 -11.32 -1.26
N LEU A 166 4.20 -11.74 -1.09
CA LEU A 166 5.35 -11.16 -1.79
C LEU A 166 5.25 -11.35 -3.32
N GLY A 167 4.78 -12.51 -3.79
CA GLY A 167 4.57 -12.75 -5.21
C GLY A 167 3.55 -11.81 -5.83
N ILE A 168 2.46 -11.50 -5.11
CA ILE A 168 1.48 -10.51 -5.56
C ILE A 168 2.10 -9.11 -5.62
N LEU A 169 2.89 -8.72 -4.62
CA LEU A 169 3.59 -7.42 -4.63
C LEU A 169 4.59 -7.31 -5.78
N VAL A 170 5.31 -8.39 -6.10
CA VAL A 170 6.19 -8.46 -7.29
C VAL A 170 5.39 -8.23 -8.56
N ILE A 171 4.23 -8.90 -8.71
CA ILE A 171 3.37 -8.73 -9.88
C ILE A 171 2.91 -7.27 -9.98
N MET A 172 2.57 -6.63 -8.86
CA MET A 172 2.17 -5.21 -8.85
C MET A 172 3.29 -4.26 -9.25
N LYS A 173 4.54 -4.55 -8.86
CA LYS A 173 5.71 -3.71 -9.20
C LYS A 173 6.20 -3.91 -10.64
N LEU A 174 6.15 -5.14 -11.15
CA LEU A 174 6.75 -5.49 -12.45
C LEU A 174 5.79 -5.51 -13.63
N MET A 175 4.48 -5.69 -13.38
CA MET A 175 3.47 -5.73 -14.45
C MET A 175 2.54 -4.53 -14.36
N GLU A 176 2.44 -3.81 -15.47
CA GLU A 176 1.40 -2.81 -15.67
C GLU A 176 0.02 -3.47 -15.63
N TYR A 177 -0.95 -2.74 -15.08
CA TYR A 177 -2.35 -3.15 -15.02
C TYR A 177 -3.16 -2.30 -15.99
N SER A 178 -4.01 -2.94 -16.78
CA SER A 178 -4.97 -2.26 -17.67
C SER A 178 -6.40 -2.27 -17.12
N ASP A 179 -6.69 -3.21 -16.21
CA ASP A 179 -8.00 -3.42 -15.62
C ASP A 179 -7.97 -3.13 -14.11
N MET A 180 -8.82 -2.21 -13.68
CA MET A 180 -8.92 -1.76 -12.30
C MET A 180 -9.56 -2.79 -11.37
N ASP A 181 -10.37 -3.71 -11.90
CA ASP A 181 -10.98 -4.77 -11.10
C ASP A 181 -9.94 -5.85 -10.74
N LEU A 182 -9.08 -6.22 -11.71
CA LEU A 182 -7.93 -7.09 -11.46
C LEU A 182 -6.91 -6.45 -10.51
N CYS A 183 -6.71 -5.14 -10.64
CA CYS A 183 -5.88 -4.34 -9.76
C CYS A 183 -6.41 -4.36 -8.32
N ALA A 184 -7.71 -4.17 -8.11
CA ALA A 184 -8.36 -4.28 -6.82
C ALA A 184 -8.23 -5.68 -6.22
N ALA A 185 -8.50 -6.72 -7.02
CA ALA A 185 -8.40 -8.12 -6.59
C ALA A 185 -6.98 -8.46 -6.11
N ARG A 186 -5.94 -8.05 -6.85
CA ARG A 186 -4.54 -8.19 -6.42
C ARG A 186 -4.30 -7.48 -5.08
N GLY A 187 -4.81 -6.27 -4.89
CA GLY A 187 -4.67 -5.50 -3.65
C GLY A 187 -5.23 -6.22 -2.43
N PHE A 188 -6.48 -6.69 -2.52
CA PHE A 188 -7.11 -7.43 -1.43
C PHE A 188 -6.44 -8.76 -1.14
N LEU A 189 -6.01 -9.50 -2.18
CA LEU A 189 -5.28 -10.75 -2.00
C LEU A 189 -3.90 -10.50 -1.36
N GLY A 190 -3.16 -9.51 -1.83
CA GLY A 190 -1.87 -9.12 -1.28
C GLY A 190 -1.98 -8.75 0.21
N TYR A 191 -3.01 -7.96 0.57
CA TYR A 191 -3.32 -7.65 1.97
C TYR A 191 -3.63 -8.91 2.78
N PHE A 192 -4.56 -9.76 2.31
CA PHE A 192 -4.98 -10.97 3.02
C PHE A 192 -3.79 -11.89 3.33
N PHE A 193 -2.96 -12.19 2.33
CA PHE A 193 -1.82 -13.09 2.49
C PHE A 193 -0.72 -12.50 3.36
N THR A 194 -0.48 -11.19 3.26
CA THR A 194 0.47 -10.49 4.14
C THR A 194 0.00 -10.57 5.58
N ILE A 195 -1.25 -10.19 5.87
CA ILE A 195 -1.80 -10.24 7.23
C ILE A 195 -1.82 -11.68 7.76
N ALA A 196 -2.20 -12.66 6.93
CA ALA A 196 -2.16 -14.07 7.29
C ALA A 196 -0.76 -14.54 7.72
N ALA A 197 0.31 -14.12 7.04
CA ALA A 197 1.67 -14.46 7.45
C ALA A 197 1.99 -13.97 8.88
N PHE A 198 1.56 -12.76 9.24
CA PHE A 198 1.76 -12.25 10.61
C PHE A 198 0.94 -12.98 11.66
N PHE A 199 -0.31 -13.32 11.33
CA PHE A 199 -1.13 -14.14 12.22
C PHE A 199 -0.56 -15.57 12.40
N TRP A 200 -0.03 -16.18 11.34
CA TRP A 200 0.68 -17.46 11.43
C TRP A 200 1.95 -17.37 12.28
N SER A 201 2.73 -16.30 12.12
CA SER A 201 3.89 -16.00 12.97
C SER A 201 3.49 -15.87 14.45
N ASN A 202 2.37 -15.21 14.74
CA ASN A 202 1.82 -15.13 16.08
C ASN A 202 1.33 -16.48 16.62
N ALA A 203 0.64 -17.27 15.80
CA ALA A 203 0.23 -18.63 16.16
C ALA A 203 1.43 -19.53 16.52
N ILE A 204 2.52 -19.47 15.74
CA ILE A 204 3.77 -20.21 16.03
C ILE A 204 4.35 -19.76 17.37
N SER A 205 4.38 -18.46 17.64
CA SER A 205 4.88 -17.91 18.93
C SER A 205 4.06 -18.45 20.11
N ILE A 206 2.73 -18.49 19.99
CA ILE A 206 1.82 -19.06 20.99
C ILE A 206 2.08 -20.56 21.17
N GLN A 207 2.26 -21.32 20.09
CA GLN A 207 2.56 -22.77 20.16
C GLN A 207 3.85 -23.04 20.92
N VAL A 208 4.92 -22.27 20.65
CA VAL A 208 6.20 -22.40 21.36
C VAL A 208 6.03 -22.09 22.85
N LEU A 209 5.29 -21.04 23.21
CA LEU A 209 4.99 -20.70 24.60
C LEU A 209 4.23 -21.84 25.31
N LEU A 210 3.18 -22.36 24.68
CA LEU A 210 2.35 -23.42 25.26
C LEU A 210 3.15 -24.71 25.44
N ASN A 211 3.94 -25.10 24.44
CA ASN A 211 4.83 -26.26 24.51
C ASN A 211 5.92 -26.10 25.57
N THR A 212 6.34 -24.86 25.87
CA THR A 212 7.27 -24.56 26.97
C THR A 212 6.61 -24.71 28.34
N ARG A 213 5.36 -24.24 28.49
CA ARG A 213 4.61 -24.34 29.77
C ARG A 213 4.11 -25.74 30.07
N ARG A 214 3.66 -26.45 29.05
CA ARG A 214 3.07 -27.79 29.16
C ARG A 214 3.75 -28.66 28.09
N PRO A 215 4.84 -29.36 28.47
CA PRO A 215 5.39 -30.44 27.66
C PRO A 215 4.28 -31.48 27.44
N ALA A 216 3.54 -31.39 26.33
CA ALA A 216 2.49 -32.35 26.08
C ALA A 216 3.15 -33.72 25.84
N THR A 217 2.79 -34.70 26.66
CA THR A 217 3.09 -36.10 26.39
C THR A 217 2.24 -36.53 25.20
N LEU A 218 2.84 -36.48 24.00
CA LEU A 218 2.60 -37.46 22.94
C LEU A 218 1.14 -37.72 22.54
N ASP A 219 0.30 -36.69 22.41
CA ASP A 219 -0.92 -36.83 21.59
C ASP A 219 -1.19 -35.59 20.73
N TYR A 220 -0.54 -35.61 19.57
CA TYR A 220 -0.63 -34.63 18.50
C TYR A 220 -1.98 -34.74 17.78
N SER A 221 -3.03 -34.21 18.39
CA SER A 221 -4.36 -34.20 17.78
C SER A 221 -4.45 -33.15 16.67
N TRP A 222 -4.92 -33.56 15.49
CA TRP A 222 -5.39 -32.66 14.41
C TRP A 222 -6.36 -31.58 14.92
N HIS A 223 -7.03 -31.83 16.04
CA HIS A 223 -7.97 -30.92 16.66
C HIS A 223 -7.30 -29.62 17.15
N GLU A 224 -6.06 -29.68 17.64
CA GLU A 224 -5.35 -28.48 18.10
C GLU A 224 -4.93 -27.58 16.93
N PHE A 225 -4.46 -28.18 15.83
CA PHE A 225 -4.11 -27.43 14.62
C PHE A 225 -5.30 -26.68 14.01
N LYS A 226 -6.52 -27.25 14.09
CA LYS A 226 -7.73 -26.59 13.57
C LYS A 226 -7.96 -25.23 14.21
N TRP A 227 -7.73 -25.08 15.51
CA TRP A 227 -7.91 -23.80 16.20
C TRP A 227 -6.88 -22.76 15.75
N TYR A 228 -5.62 -23.16 15.59
CA TYR A 228 -4.59 -22.27 15.05
C TYR A 228 -4.86 -21.88 13.60
N ALA A 229 -5.33 -22.81 12.77
CA ALA A 229 -5.70 -22.52 11.39
C ALA A 229 -6.93 -21.60 11.31
N LEU A 230 -7.95 -21.83 12.14
CA LEU A 230 -9.14 -20.96 12.21
C LEU A 230 -8.76 -19.55 12.64
N TYR A 231 -7.86 -19.40 13.61
CA TYR A 231 -7.32 -18.11 14.02
C TYR A 231 -6.52 -17.44 12.89
N ALA A 232 -5.52 -18.14 12.34
CA ALA A 232 -4.54 -17.54 11.46
C ALA A 232 -4.98 -17.36 10.01
N TRP A 233 -6.05 -18.04 9.57
CA TRP A 233 -6.72 -17.77 8.30
C TRP A 233 -8.00 -16.96 8.48
N GLY A 234 -8.77 -17.22 9.54
CA GLY A 234 -10.05 -16.57 9.78
C GLY A 234 -9.93 -15.10 10.15
N ALA A 235 -9.00 -14.74 11.04
CA ALA A 235 -8.82 -13.33 11.42
C ALA A 235 -8.39 -12.44 10.23
N PRO A 236 -7.39 -12.81 9.40
CA PRO A 236 -7.09 -12.08 8.16
C PRO A 236 -8.26 -12.02 7.19
N ALA A 237 -9.04 -13.11 7.04
CA ALA A 237 -10.20 -13.13 6.16
C ALA A 237 -11.25 -12.11 6.62
N VAL A 238 -11.58 -12.09 7.91
CA VAL A 238 -12.51 -11.13 8.50
C VAL A 238 -12.01 -9.71 8.31
N LEU A 239 -10.73 -9.43 8.62
CA LEU A 239 -10.15 -8.09 8.42
C LEU A 239 -10.19 -7.65 6.95
N THR A 240 -9.89 -8.56 6.02
CA THR A 240 -9.93 -8.28 4.58
C THR A 240 -11.37 -8.00 4.11
N ILE A 241 -12.34 -8.78 4.58
CA ILE A 241 -13.77 -8.58 4.26
C ILE A 241 -14.23 -7.23 4.82
N CYS A 242 -13.92 -6.90 6.07
CA CYS A 242 -14.23 -5.60 6.65
C CYS A 242 -13.61 -4.46 5.84
N MET A 243 -12.35 -4.59 5.45
CA MET A 243 -11.66 -3.61 4.61
C MET A 243 -12.33 -3.45 3.24
N ALA A 244 -12.73 -4.55 2.59
CA ALA A 244 -13.44 -4.52 1.32
C ALA A 244 -14.81 -3.84 1.44
N ILE A 245 -15.57 -4.15 2.50
CA ILE A 245 -16.84 -3.49 2.80
C ILE A 245 -16.64 -1.98 2.93
N VAL A 246 -15.67 -1.55 3.75
CA VAL A 246 -15.37 -0.12 3.94
C VAL A 246 -14.94 0.56 2.64
N ASN A 247 -14.18 -0.13 1.79
CA ASN A 247 -13.72 0.39 0.50
C ASN A 247 -14.89 0.67 -0.47
N PHE A 248 -15.82 -0.27 -0.60
CA PHE A 248 -16.93 -0.17 -1.56
C PHE A 248 -18.17 0.52 -1.00
N HIS A 249 -18.29 0.69 0.32
CA HIS A 249 -19.44 1.36 0.92
C HIS A 249 -19.49 2.85 0.49
N PRO A 250 -20.65 3.37 0.02
CA PRO A 250 -20.81 4.79 -0.28
C PRO A 250 -20.82 5.60 1.03
N GLY A 251 -20.16 6.76 1.06
CA GLY A 251 -20.08 7.61 2.25
C GLY A 251 -18.82 8.49 2.29
N SER A 252 -18.82 9.46 3.21
CA SER A 252 -17.71 10.40 3.48
C SER A 252 -16.78 9.89 4.59
N HIS A 253 -16.57 8.58 4.66
CA HIS A 253 -15.63 7.94 5.60
C HIS A 253 -14.25 7.77 4.98
N ALA A 254 -13.23 7.58 5.81
CA ALA A 254 -11.86 7.35 5.36
C ALA A 254 -11.73 6.00 4.65
N LYS A 255 -11.69 5.99 3.32
CA LYS A 255 -11.60 4.76 2.51
C LYS A 255 -10.14 4.30 2.35
N PRO A 256 -9.87 2.98 2.25
CA PRO A 256 -8.54 2.45 1.88
C PRO A 256 -8.08 2.84 0.48
N GLY A 257 -9.02 3.08 -0.44
CA GLY A 257 -8.76 3.55 -1.81
C GLY A 257 -8.22 2.49 -2.77
N ILE A 258 -8.28 1.22 -2.39
CA ILE A 258 -7.78 0.10 -3.20
C ILE A 258 -8.65 -0.06 -4.46
N GLY A 259 -8.03 -0.04 -5.63
CA GLY A 259 -8.71 -0.27 -6.92
C GLY A 259 -9.37 0.96 -7.53
N LEU A 260 -9.17 2.17 -6.99
CA LEU A 260 -9.72 3.42 -7.57
C LEU A 260 -8.80 4.04 -8.62
N ASN A 261 -7.52 4.22 -8.29
CA ASN A 261 -6.46 4.74 -9.19
C ASN A 261 -5.16 3.93 -9.10
N HIS A 262 -4.96 3.17 -8.00
CA HIS A 262 -3.79 2.32 -7.76
C HIS A 262 -4.24 0.98 -7.17
N CYS A 263 -3.40 -0.05 -7.29
CA CYS A 263 -3.70 -1.41 -6.79
C CYS A 263 -3.42 -1.58 -5.29
N TRP A 264 -2.95 -0.53 -4.64
CA TRP A 264 -2.60 -0.50 -3.23
C TRP A 264 -3.35 0.62 -2.50
N PHE A 265 -3.08 0.79 -1.21
CA PHE A 265 -3.64 1.89 -0.40
C PHE A 265 -3.40 3.24 -1.09
N PHE A 266 -4.41 4.11 -1.07
CA PHE A 266 -4.32 5.39 -1.77
C PHE A 266 -3.23 6.29 -1.16
N ASN A 267 -3.09 6.31 0.17
CA ASN A 267 -2.02 7.04 0.86
C ASN A 267 -1.36 6.21 1.97
N LYS A 268 -0.12 6.54 2.34
CA LYS A 268 0.59 5.95 3.50
C LYS A 268 -0.21 6.07 4.80
N LYS A 269 -0.94 7.17 5.00
CA LYS A 269 -1.86 7.35 6.15
C LYS A 269 -2.90 6.23 6.24
N GLN A 270 -3.54 5.86 5.12
CA GLN A 270 -4.54 4.80 5.10
C GLN A 270 -3.91 3.42 5.27
N GLN A 271 -2.73 3.19 4.68
CA GLN A 271 -1.94 1.98 4.93
C GLN A 271 -1.61 1.82 6.43
N TRP A 272 -1.28 2.92 7.10
CA TRP A 272 -1.06 2.94 8.55
C TRP A 272 -2.29 2.51 9.33
N TYR A 273 -3.45 3.11 9.03
CA TYR A 273 -4.70 2.80 9.73
C TYR A 273 -5.15 1.36 9.54
N TYR A 274 -5.13 0.84 8.31
CA TYR A 274 -5.76 -0.45 7.99
C TYR A 274 -4.81 -1.66 8.02
N MET A 275 -3.51 -1.43 7.85
CA MET A 275 -2.52 -2.51 7.75
C MET A 275 -1.44 -2.42 8.83
N TYR A 276 -0.67 -1.33 8.87
CA TYR A 276 0.47 -1.25 9.79
C TYR A 276 0.07 -1.23 11.26
N SER A 277 -1.11 -0.72 11.60
CA SER A 277 -1.69 -0.83 12.95
C SER A 277 -1.82 -2.30 13.39
N VAL A 278 -2.40 -3.14 12.53
CA VAL A 278 -2.58 -4.59 12.79
C VAL A 278 -1.23 -5.27 12.88
N LEU A 279 -0.30 -4.98 11.95
CA LEU A 279 1.05 -5.54 11.96
C LEU A 279 1.82 -5.18 13.23
N SER A 280 1.72 -3.92 13.67
CA SER A 280 2.37 -3.42 14.88
C SER A 280 1.87 -4.13 16.13
N ILE A 281 0.54 -4.33 16.24
CA ILE A 281 -0.06 -5.08 17.35
C ILE A 281 0.44 -6.53 17.38
N LEU A 282 0.47 -7.20 16.22
CA LEU A 282 0.94 -8.59 16.12
C LEU A 282 2.43 -8.72 16.44
N LEU A 283 3.26 -7.79 15.96
CA LEU A 283 4.69 -7.75 16.25
C LEU A 283 4.95 -7.50 17.75
N ALA A 284 4.23 -6.55 18.35
CA ALA A 284 4.33 -6.30 19.79
C ALA A 284 3.91 -7.55 20.60
N ALA A 285 2.80 -8.20 20.23
CA ALA A 285 2.35 -9.43 20.86
C ALA A 285 3.40 -10.55 20.76
N ASN A 286 4.03 -10.71 19.58
CA ASN A 286 5.12 -11.66 19.38
C ASN A 286 6.29 -11.37 20.31
N ILE A 287 6.77 -10.12 20.35
CA ILE A 287 7.89 -9.70 21.21
C ILE A 287 7.57 -10.01 22.69
N CYS A 288 6.37 -9.67 23.16
CA CYS A 288 5.95 -10.00 24.53
C CYS A 288 5.97 -11.51 24.80
N ILE A 289 5.46 -12.33 23.87
CA ILE A 289 5.49 -13.79 24.00
C ILE A 289 6.93 -14.31 24.04
N PHE A 290 7.84 -13.77 23.23
CA PHE A 290 9.26 -14.19 23.22
C PHE A 290 9.99 -13.83 24.50
N ILE A 291 9.79 -12.62 25.02
CA ILE A 291 10.39 -12.19 26.29
C ILE A 291 9.87 -13.11 27.40
N TYR A 292 8.57 -13.33 27.47
CA TYR A 292 7.98 -14.20 28.48
C TYR A 292 8.47 -15.65 28.38
N THR A 293 8.52 -16.20 27.17
CA THR A 293 9.00 -17.56 26.92
C THR A 293 10.49 -17.71 27.26
N SER A 294 11.32 -16.72 26.94
CA SER A 294 12.74 -16.68 27.32
C SER A 294 12.93 -16.77 28.83
N LEU A 295 12.18 -15.95 29.58
CA LEU A 295 12.21 -15.94 31.04
C LEU A 295 11.76 -17.28 31.63
N LEU A 296 10.73 -17.89 31.03
CA LEU A 296 10.25 -19.21 31.44
C LEU A 296 11.31 -20.30 31.19
N ILE A 297 11.92 -20.34 30.01
CA ILE A 297 12.98 -21.29 29.67
C ILE A 297 14.19 -21.12 30.60
N TRP A 298 14.56 -19.89 30.93
CA TRP A 298 15.67 -19.60 31.83
C TRP A 298 15.41 -20.14 33.24
N ARG A 299 14.19 -19.99 33.75
CA ARG A 299 13.77 -20.55 35.05
C ARG A 299 13.72 -22.09 35.05
N LEU A 300 13.38 -22.71 33.92
CA LEU A 300 13.27 -24.16 33.77
C LEU A 300 14.62 -24.86 33.52
N SER A 301 15.77 -24.18 33.65
CA SER A 301 17.10 -24.66 33.22
C SER A 301 17.71 -25.83 34.03
N PHE A 302 16.91 -26.79 34.49
CA PHE A 302 17.38 -28.12 34.89
C PHE A 302 17.52 -29.02 33.65
N SER A 303 18.67 -29.68 33.47
CA SER A 303 19.04 -30.38 32.24
C SER A 303 18.12 -31.58 31.93
N SER A 304 17.22 -31.43 30.95
CA SER A 304 16.42 -32.51 30.35
C SER A 304 16.45 -32.41 28.81
N SER A 305 16.36 -33.56 28.13
CA SER A 305 16.29 -33.67 26.66
C SER A 305 15.17 -32.79 26.06
N HIS A 306 14.01 -32.72 26.74
CA HIS A 306 12.88 -31.89 26.34
C HIS A 306 13.22 -30.39 26.29
N ILE A 307 13.95 -29.89 27.29
CA ILE A 307 14.33 -28.47 27.36
C ILE A 307 15.31 -28.11 26.25
N LYS A 308 16.19 -29.02 25.82
CA LYS A 308 17.05 -28.82 24.65
C LYS A 308 16.23 -28.69 23.35
N ALA A 309 15.22 -29.54 23.15
CA ALA A 309 14.34 -29.46 21.99
C ALA A 309 13.52 -28.16 21.96
N VAL A 310 12.97 -27.74 23.11
CA VAL A 310 12.25 -26.46 23.25
C VAL A 310 13.17 -25.27 22.98
N LYS A 311 14.39 -25.26 23.52
CA LYS A 311 15.40 -24.22 23.26
C LYS A 311 15.71 -24.11 21.76
N TYR A 312 15.87 -25.23 21.07
CA TYR A 312 16.13 -25.24 19.63
C TYR A 312 14.95 -24.65 18.84
N LYS A 313 13.73 -25.11 19.12
CA LYS A 313 12.49 -24.60 18.51
C LYS A 313 12.29 -23.10 18.78
N PHE A 314 12.58 -22.66 19.99
CA PHE A 314 12.53 -21.25 20.39
C PHE A 314 13.52 -20.41 19.59
N VAL A 315 14.80 -20.81 19.53
CA VAL A 315 15.84 -20.10 18.77
C VAL A 315 15.50 -20.04 17.27
N MET A 316 14.99 -21.13 16.69
CA MET A 316 14.54 -21.12 15.29
C MET A 316 13.39 -20.14 15.07
N THR A 317 12.42 -20.10 15.99
CA THR A 317 11.27 -19.19 15.89
C THR A 317 11.70 -17.73 16.02
N VAL A 318 12.60 -17.41 16.97
CA VAL A 318 13.18 -16.07 17.11
C VAL A 318 13.92 -15.67 15.83
N ARG A 319 14.75 -16.55 15.26
CA ARG A 319 15.44 -16.27 13.99
C ARG A 319 14.45 -15.98 12.86
N LEU A 320 13.41 -16.80 12.72
CA LEU A 320 12.39 -16.62 11.68
C LEU A 320 11.68 -15.28 11.82
N ILE A 321 11.35 -14.87 13.04
CA ILE A 321 10.58 -13.64 13.30
C ILE A 321 11.44 -12.39 13.27
N VAL A 322 12.71 -12.46 13.69
CA VAL A 322 13.63 -11.33 13.52
C VAL A 322 13.90 -11.11 12.03
N LEU A 323 14.22 -12.17 11.27
CA LEU A 323 14.49 -12.05 9.84
C LEU A 323 13.28 -11.52 9.06
N MET A 324 12.06 -11.88 9.46
CA MET A 324 10.86 -11.48 8.74
C MET A 324 10.24 -10.19 9.29
N GLY A 325 10.23 -9.99 10.60
CA GLY A 325 9.61 -8.83 11.25
C GLY A 325 10.46 -7.56 11.22
N LEU A 326 11.79 -7.67 11.25
CA LEU A 326 12.68 -6.52 11.21
C LEU A 326 12.54 -5.70 9.90
N PRO A 327 12.47 -6.31 8.71
CA PRO A 327 12.17 -5.58 7.48
C PRO A 327 10.88 -4.76 7.55
N TRP A 328 9.81 -5.30 8.13
CA TRP A 328 8.55 -4.56 8.28
C TRP A 328 8.63 -3.43 9.29
N VAL A 329 9.43 -3.58 10.37
CA VAL A 329 9.71 -2.48 11.29
C VAL A 329 10.45 -1.36 10.57
N PHE A 330 11.45 -1.67 9.75
CA PHE A 330 12.15 -0.66 8.95
C PHE A 330 11.25 -0.01 7.91
N GLU A 331 10.44 -0.79 7.19
CA GLU A 331 9.44 -0.27 6.24
C GLU A 331 8.46 0.69 6.94
N MET A 332 7.99 0.33 8.13
CA MET A 332 7.11 1.20 8.92
C MET A 332 7.82 2.47 9.36
N ILE A 333 9.03 2.38 9.92
CA ILE A 333 9.83 3.55 10.32
C ILE A 333 10.11 4.45 9.12
N GLY A 334 10.56 3.90 7.99
CA GLY A 334 10.80 4.64 6.75
C GLY A 334 9.53 5.28 6.19
N SER A 335 8.36 4.71 6.44
CA SER A 335 7.08 5.32 6.05
C SER A 335 6.60 6.46 6.96
N LEU A 336 7.17 6.58 8.18
CA LEU A 336 6.84 7.64 9.15
C LEU A 336 7.89 8.74 9.20
N ALA A 337 9.16 8.37 9.04
CA ALA A 337 10.23 9.31 8.79
C ALA A 337 9.95 9.88 7.40
N GLY A 338 9.40 11.10 7.34
CA GLY A 338 9.49 11.89 6.11
C GLY A 338 10.95 11.94 5.65
N GLU A 339 11.18 12.14 4.35
CA GLU A 339 12.50 12.03 3.73
C GLU A 339 13.56 12.85 4.50
N HIS A 340 14.31 12.13 5.32
CA HIS A 340 15.52 12.60 5.94
C HIS A 340 16.63 11.73 5.38
N ILE A 341 17.76 12.39 5.13
CA ILE A 341 18.97 11.99 4.39
C ILE A 341 19.69 10.76 5.00
N ILE A 342 19.01 9.92 5.76
CA ILE A 342 19.53 8.74 6.42
C ILE A 342 18.52 7.60 6.24
N TRP A 343 18.68 6.90 5.10
CA TRP A 343 18.05 5.67 4.61
C TRP A 343 17.00 5.82 3.51
#